data_AF-A0A1M7CE39-F1
#
_entry.id   AF-A0A1M7CE39-F1
#
_cell.length_a   1.000
_cell.length_b   1.000
_cell.length_c   1.000
_cell.angle_alpha   90.00
_cell.angle_beta   90.00
_cell.angle_gamma   90.00
#
_symmetry.space_group_name_H-M   'P 1'
#
loop_
_entity.id
_entity.type
_entity.pdbx_description
1 polymer ?
#
loop_
_entity_poly.entity_id
_entity_poly.type
_entity_poly.pdbx_seq_one_letter_code
_entity_poly.pdbx_strand_id
1 'polypeptide(L)'
;MTPSRATPVGDRIVEPMIALAGCSKQHRIVVAGSKAVELMLELHRRGYARTAATANCGHPAGQYDVALVDWRRRTFKSLEIALDWLVDFLSPSAVLVVWVDPQKATANDALRLSLERRGFVIEGGTVHDCGCAVSARRRELKPVRKAA
;
A
#
# COMPACT_ATOMS: atom_id res chain seq x y z
N MET A 1 23.71 -1.10 -30.16
CA MET A 1 23.56 -1.48 -28.74
C MET A 1 22.75 -0.40 -28.05
N THR A 2 21.45 -0.60 -27.92
CA THR A 2 20.57 0.28 -27.13
C THR A 2 21.01 0.16 -25.66
N PRO A 3 21.19 1.25 -24.91
CA PRO A 3 21.51 1.13 -23.50
C PRO A 3 20.31 0.47 -22.83
N SER A 4 20.52 -0.73 -22.27
CA SER A 4 19.57 -1.35 -21.36
C SER A 4 19.41 -0.37 -20.20
N ARG A 5 18.29 0.37 -20.20
CA ARG A 5 17.93 1.31 -19.16
C ARG A 5 17.84 0.49 -17.89
N ALA A 6 18.89 0.54 -17.06
CA ALA A 6 18.86 -0.04 -15.74
C ALA A 6 17.62 0.55 -15.05
N THR A 7 16.56 -0.24 -14.96
CA THR A 7 15.35 0.15 -14.25
C THR A 7 15.80 0.44 -12.84
N PRO A 8 15.67 1.70 -12.35
CA PRO A 8 16.01 2.02 -10.98
C PRO A 8 15.28 1.02 -10.08
N VAL A 9 15.89 0.58 -9.00
CA VAL A 9 15.30 -0.42 -8.08
C VAL A 9 13.89 -0.01 -7.60
N GLY A 10 13.54 1.27 -7.66
CA GLY A 10 12.17 1.78 -7.45
C GLY A 10 11.17 1.30 -8.50
N ASP A 11 11.55 1.22 -9.78
CA ASP A 11 10.70 0.79 -10.89
C ASP A 11 10.31 -0.70 -10.79
N ARG A 12 11.15 -1.50 -10.12
CA ARG A 12 10.98 -2.96 -10.02
C ARG A 12 9.78 -3.40 -9.18
N ILE A 13 9.26 -2.54 -8.31
CA ILE A 13 8.11 -2.89 -7.45
C ILE A 13 6.84 -2.12 -7.80
N VAL A 14 6.94 -1.03 -8.58
CA VAL A 14 5.78 -0.19 -8.92
C VAL A 14 4.73 -0.97 -9.70
N GLU A 15 5.14 -1.72 -10.71
CA GLU A 15 4.21 -2.49 -11.55
C GLU A 15 3.51 -3.62 -10.75
N PRO A 16 4.25 -4.45 -9.97
CA PRO A 16 3.61 -5.38 -9.04
C PRO A 16 2.65 -4.73 -8.05
N MET A 17 2.99 -3.57 -7.50
CA MET A 17 2.12 -2.84 -6.55
C MET A 17 0.82 -2.36 -7.21
N ILE A 18 0.92 -1.81 -8.43
CA ILE A 18 -0.24 -1.38 -9.25
C ILE A 18 -1.15 -2.59 -9.54
N ALA A 19 -0.57 -3.70 -9.97
CA ALA A 19 -1.31 -4.90 -10.33
C ALA A 19 -2.02 -5.53 -9.12
N LEU A 20 -1.31 -5.66 -7.99
CA LEU A 20 -1.88 -6.20 -6.73
C LEU A 20 -2.99 -5.32 -6.15
N ALA A 21 -2.89 -4.00 -6.34
CA ALA A 21 -3.89 -3.06 -5.87
C ALA A 21 -5.10 -2.94 -6.81
N GLY A 22 -5.02 -3.46 -8.04
CA GLY A 22 -6.02 -3.20 -9.08
C GLY A 22 -6.18 -1.71 -9.39
N CYS A 23 -5.08 -0.95 -9.40
CA CYS A 23 -5.13 0.50 -9.54
C CYS A 23 -5.78 0.95 -10.86
N SER A 24 -6.76 1.84 -10.76
CA SER A 24 -7.31 2.62 -11.88
C SER A 24 -6.74 4.04 -11.86
N LYS A 25 -6.71 4.70 -13.02
CA LYS A 25 -6.30 6.12 -13.14
C LYS A 25 -7.25 7.08 -12.41
N GLN A 26 -8.47 6.64 -12.11
CA GLN A 26 -9.46 7.42 -11.37
C GLN A 26 -9.26 7.37 -9.85
N HIS A 27 -8.59 6.34 -9.34
CA HIS A 27 -8.37 6.15 -7.91
C HIS A 27 -7.52 7.28 -7.33
N ARG A 28 -7.87 7.70 -6.12
CA ARG A 28 -7.01 8.51 -5.26
C ARG A 28 -6.05 7.57 -4.55
N ILE A 29 -4.76 7.73 -4.83
CA ILE A 29 -3.71 6.83 -4.32
C ILE A 29 -2.87 7.59 -3.28
N VAL A 30 -2.70 7.02 -2.09
CA VAL A 30 -1.72 7.50 -1.11
C VAL A 30 -0.52 6.56 -1.07
N VAL A 31 0.68 7.13 -1.03
CA VAL A 31 1.93 6.38 -1.03
C VAL A 31 2.67 6.64 0.27
N ALA A 32 3.12 5.58 0.94
CA ALA A 32 3.84 5.65 2.20
C ALA A 32 5.16 4.87 2.15
N GLY A 33 6.06 5.21 3.08
CA GLY A 33 7.30 4.47 3.30
C GLY A 33 8.54 5.12 2.71
N SER A 34 9.60 4.33 2.54
CA SER A 34 10.98 4.81 2.32
C SER A 34 11.16 5.65 1.06
N LYS A 35 10.35 5.42 0.03
CA LYS A 35 10.44 6.05 -1.30
C LYS A 35 9.11 6.70 -1.73
N ALA A 36 8.31 7.16 -0.77
CA ALA A 36 6.94 7.63 -1.04
C ALA A 36 6.87 8.72 -2.13
N VAL A 37 7.76 9.71 -2.08
CA VAL A 37 7.80 10.80 -3.08
C VAL A 37 8.26 10.30 -4.46
N GLU A 38 9.30 9.47 -4.52
CA GLU A 38 9.77 8.86 -5.77
C GLU A 38 8.67 8.04 -6.44
N LEU A 39 7.97 7.21 -5.67
CA LEU A 39 6.87 6.38 -6.13
C LEU A 39 5.65 7.22 -6.55
N MET A 40 5.34 8.30 -5.83
CA MET A 40 4.32 9.26 -6.24
C MET A 40 4.63 9.89 -7.62
N LEU A 41 5.87 10.35 -7.83
CA LEU A 41 6.29 10.94 -9.10
C LEU A 41 6.28 9.91 -10.24
N GLU A 42 6.64 8.66 -9.97
CA GLU A 42 6.51 7.56 -10.94
C GLU A 42 5.05 7.30 -11.32
N LEU A 43 4.14 7.26 -10.34
CA LEU A 43 2.72 7.09 -10.58
C LEU A 43 2.13 8.25 -11.40
N HIS A 44 2.54 9.49 -11.12
CA HIS A 44 2.18 10.66 -11.93
C HIS A 44 2.66 10.52 -13.39
N ARG A 45 3.93 10.13 -13.60
CA ARG A 45 4.47 9.89 -14.96
C ARG A 45 3.72 8.80 -15.73
N ARG A 46 3.15 7.84 -15.00
CA ARG A 46 2.31 6.77 -15.56
C ARG A 46 0.84 7.19 -15.74
N GLY A 47 0.45 8.41 -15.36
CA GLY A 47 -0.91 8.95 -15.54
C GLY A 47 -1.85 8.79 -14.33
N TYR A 48 -1.38 8.32 -13.18
CA TYR A 48 -2.17 8.30 -11.94
C TYR A 48 -2.14 9.68 -11.26
N ALA A 49 -2.76 10.69 -11.87
CA ALA A 49 -2.64 12.09 -11.44
C ALA A 49 -3.09 12.35 -9.99
N ARG A 50 -4.01 11.54 -9.45
CA ARG A 50 -4.56 11.66 -8.08
C ARG A 50 -3.73 10.91 -7.03
N THR A 51 -2.41 10.91 -7.21
CA THR A 51 -1.49 10.29 -6.26
C THR A 51 -0.89 11.33 -5.31
N ALA A 52 -0.80 11.00 -4.03
CA ALA A 52 -0.10 11.78 -3.01
C ALA A 52 0.86 10.89 -2.20
N ALA A 53 1.95 11.45 -1.70
CA ALA A 53 2.79 10.83 -0.69
C ALA A 53 2.29 11.20 0.71
N THR A 54 2.66 10.46 1.75
CA THR A 54 2.31 10.81 3.14
C THR A 54 2.81 12.20 3.57
N ALA A 55 3.82 12.75 2.89
CA ALA A 55 4.32 14.10 3.11
C ALA A 55 3.37 15.21 2.61
N ASN A 56 2.44 14.90 1.71
CA ASN A 56 1.54 15.88 1.09
C ASN A 56 0.08 15.39 0.93
N CYS A 57 -0.32 14.36 1.68
CA CYS A 57 -1.63 13.73 1.52
C CYS A 57 -2.81 14.50 2.15
N GLY A 58 -2.55 15.66 2.76
CA GLY A 58 -3.56 16.50 3.39
C GLY A 58 -4.05 15.96 4.73
N HIS A 59 -5.33 16.20 5.06
CA HIS A 59 -5.96 15.78 6.31
C HIS A 59 -6.56 14.36 6.22
N PRO A 60 -6.65 13.62 7.34
CA PRO A 60 -7.29 12.30 7.39
C PRO A 60 -8.81 12.44 7.18
N ALA A 61 -9.27 12.13 5.98
CA ALA A 61 -10.67 12.31 5.56
C ALA A 61 -11.25 11.09 4.83
N GLY A 62 -10.62 9.91 4.96
CA GLY A 62 -11.09 8.69 4.27
C GLY A 62 -11.17 8.81 2.74
N GLN A 63 -10.28 9.61 2.14
CA GLN A 63 -10.38 10.07 0.75
C GLN A 63 -9.55 9.27 -0.25
N TYR A 64 -8.77 8.28 0.20
CA TYR A 64 -7.91 7.48 -0.68
C TYR A 64 -8.47 6.09 -0.91
N ASP A 65 -8.60 5.72 -2.18
CA ASP A 65 -9.10 4.42 -2.62
C ASP A 65 -8.02 3.34 -2.57
N VAL A 66 -6.75 3.74 -2.68
CA VAL A 66 -5.61 2.84 -2.65
C VAL A 66 -4.50 3.40 -1.78
N ALA A 67 -3.88 2.54 -0.96
CA ALA A 67 -2.62 2.79 -0.29
C ALA A 67 -1.52 1.87 -0.82
N LEU A 68 -0.39 2.46 -1.22
CA LEU A 68 0.81 1.74 -1.63
C LEU A 68 1.93 2.04 -0.62
N VAL A 69 2.36 1.01 0.13
CA VAL A 69 3.31 1.17 1.24
C VAL A 69 4.61 0.42 0.94
N ASP A 70 5.70 1.15 0.68
CA ASP A 70 7.05 0.57 0.57
C ASP A 70 7.79 0.64 1.92
N TRP A 71 7.66 -0.44 2.69
CA TRP A 71 8.23 -0.56 4.04
C TRP A 71 9.52 -1.38 4.11
N ARG A 72 10.20 -1.56 2.97
CA ARG A 72 11.53 -2.17 2.95
C ARG A 72 12.53 -1.36 3.77
N ARG A 73 13.51 -2.06 4.33
CA ARG A 73 14.60 -1.54 5.17
C ARG A 73 14.12 -0.82 6.42
N ARG A 74 12.91 -1.12 6.91
CA ARG A 74 12.30 -0.53 8.11
C ARG A 74 11.79 -1.64 9.03
N THR A 75 11.63 -1.31 10.32
CA THR A 75 11.16 -2.28 11.31
C THR A 75 9.66 -2.50 11.22
N PHE A 76 9.21 -3.71 11.51
CA PHE A 76 7.78 -4.04 11.56
C PHE A 76 7.01 -3.19 12.59
N LYS A 77 7.61 -2.87 13.75
CA LYS A 77 6.98 -1.99 14.75
C LYS A 77 6.65 -0.60 14.19
N SER A 78 7.54 -0.03 13.37
CA SER A 78 7.27 1.26 12.71
C SER A 78 6.18 1.16 11.64
N LEU A 79 6.02 -0.02 11.02
CA LEU A 79 4.95 -0.27 10.07
C LEU A 79 3.59 -0.22 10.76
N GLU A 80 3.46 -0.85 11.93
CA GLU A 80 2.19 -0.87 12.68
C GLU A 80 1.71 0.55 13.00
N ILE A 81 2.61 1.41 13.47
CA ILE A 81 2.31 2.83 13.74
C ILE A 81 1.87 3.56 12.46
N ALA A 82 2.56 3.31 11.35
CA ALA A 82 2.22 3.92 10.07
C ALA A 82 0.86 3.43 9.55
N LEU A 83 0.54 2.15 9.74
CA LEU A 83 -0.75 1.57 9.38
C LEU A 83 -1.89 2.15 10.21
N ASP A 84 -1.70 2.31 11.52
CA ASP A 84 -2.70 2.94 12.40
C ASP A 84 -3.06 4.35 11.92
N TRP A 85 -2.04 5.15 11.60
CA TRP A 85 -2.23 6.49 11.05
C TRP A 85 -2.85 6.47 9.65
N LEU A 86 -2.42 5.54 8.78
CA LEU A 86 -2.86 5.50 7.39
C LEU A 86 -4.34 5.15 7.26
N VAL A 87 -4.89 4.32 8.16
CA VAL A 87 -6.29 3.90 8.16
C VAL A 87 -7.27 5.09 8.14
N ASP A 88 -6.92 6.21 8.77
CA ASP A 88 -7.78 7.41 8.81
C ASP A 88 -7.84 8.16 7.46
N PHE A 89 -6.89 7.89 6.56
CA PHE A 89 -6.85 8.46 5.21
C PHE A 89 -7.61 7.60 4.19
N LEU A 90 -7.83 6.32 4.50
CA LEU A 90 -8.37 5.35 3.54
C LEU A 90 -9.89 5.35 3.52
N SER A 91 -10.47 5.23 2.33
CA SER A 91 -11.90 5.04 2.17
C SER A 91 -12.36 3.69 2.75
N PRO A 92 -13.67 3.51 3.03
CA PRO A 92 -14.18 2.31 3.67
C PRO A 92 -13.94 1.00 2.89
N SER A 93 -13.73 1.10 1.57
CA SER A 93 -13.47 -0.02 0.66
C SER A 93 -12.06 -0.01 0.06
N ALA A 94 -11.15 0.78 0.64
CA ALA A 94 -9.83 1.01 0.09
C ALA A 94 -8.98 -0.26 0.02
N VAL A 95 -8.12 -0.35 -0.98
CA VAL A 95 -7.13 -1.41 -1.12
C VAL A 95 -5.79 -0.94 -0.57
N LEU A 96 -5.15 -1.76 0.25
CA LEU A 96 -3.85 -1.52 0.85
C LEU A 96 -2.88 -2.58 0.35
N VAL A 97 -1.80 -2.15 -0.29
CA VAL A 97 -0.68 -3.01 -0.66
C VAL A 97 0.54 -2.62 0.18
N VAL A 98 1.04 -3.56 0.97
CA VAL A 98 2.24 -3.38 1.79
C VAL A 98 3.37 -4.24 1.24
N TRP A 99 4.47 -3.58 0.88
CA TRP A 99 5.70 -4.20 0.44
C TRP A 99 6.74 -4.18 1.56
N VAL A 100 7.26 -5.34 1.92
CA VAL A 100 8.29 -5.51 2.96
C VAL A 100 9.52 -6.21 2.39
N ASP A 101 10.64 -6.18 3.13
CA ASP A 101 11.82 -6.95 2.74
C ASP A 101 11.50 -8.44 2.63
N PRO A 102 12.32 -9.25 1.93
CA PRO A 102 12.18 -10.69 1.97
C PRO A 102 12.21 -11.17 3.42
N GLN A 103 11.12 -11.76 3.90
CA GLN A 103 11.00 -12.23 5.28
C GLN A 103 10.63 -13.71 5.34
N LYS A 104 10.94 -14.34 6.48
CA LYS A 104 10.46 -15.70 6.79
C LYS A 104 8.93 -15.73 6.81
N ALA A 105 8.34 -16.88 6.50
CA ALA A 105 6.88 -17.06 6.45
C ALA A 105 6.15 -16.50 7.70
N THR A 106 6.72 -16.71 8.88
CA THR A 106 6.17 -16.21 10.17
C THR A 106 5.99 -14.69 10.23
N ALA A 107 6.85 -13.93 9.55
CA ALA A 107 6.74 -12.48 9.55
C ALA A 107 5.70 -11.96 8.54
N ASN A 108 5.47 -12.70 7.46
CA ASN A 108 4.31 -12.48 6.60
C ASN A 108 3.00 -12.76 7.34
N ASP A 109 2.97 -13.77 8.21
CA ASP A 109 1.79 -14.07 9.03
C ASP A 109 1.53 -12.97 10.08
N ALA A 110 2.59 -12.44 10.69
CA ALA A 110 2.48 -11.27 11.57
C ALA A 110 1.93 -10.04 10.83
N LEU A 111 2.38 -9.80 9.59
CA LEU A 111 1.83 -8.74 8.74
C LEU A 111 0.34 -8.94 8.47
N ARG A 112 -0.06 -10.16 8.06
CA ARG A 112 -1.48 -10.50 7.81
C ARG A 112 -2.35 -10.28 9.04
N LEU A 113 -1.95 -10.81 10.19
CA LEU A 113 -2.63 -10.61 11.48
C LEU A 113 -2.74 -9.12 11.85
N SER A 114 -1.70 -8.34 11.56
CA SER A 114 -1.70 -6.90 11.85
C SER A 114 -2.67 -6.13 10.95
N LEU A 115 -2.82 -6.53 9.69
CA LEU A 115 -3.81 -5.98 8.76
C LEU A 115 -5.24 -6.39 9.16
N GLU A 116 -5.46 -7.66 9.50
CA GLU A 116 -6.77 -8.17 9.94
C GLU A 116 -7.29 -7.47 11.19
N ARG A 117 -6.42 -7.25 12.20
CA ARG A 117 -6.78 -6.49 13.41
C ARG A 117 -7.25 -5.06 13.12
N ARG A 118 -6.88 -4.49 11.96
CA ARG A 118 -7.28 -3.15 11.51
C ARG A 118 -8.49 -3.17 10.57
N GLY A 119 -9.14 -4.33 10.43
CA GLY A 119 -10.35 -4.48 9.60
C GLY A 119 -10.06 -4.66 8.11
N PHE A 120 -8.84 -5.07 7.74
CA PHE A 120 -8.53 -5.46 6.37
C PHE A 120 -8.73 -6.96 6.17
N VAL A 121 -9.18 -7.34 4.98
CA VAL A 121 -9.25 -8.73 4.52
C VAL A 121 -8.15 -8.93 3.50
N ILE A 122 -7.31 -9.95 3.69
CA ILE A 122 -6.22 -10.26 2.76
C ILE A 122 -6.82 -10.76 1.43
N GLU A 123 -6.50 -10.08 0.33
CA GLU A 123 -6.96 -10.44 -1.02
C GLU A 123 -5.89 -11.21 -1.81
N GLY A 124 -4.62 -11.01 -1.47
CA GLY A 124 -3.53 -11.71 -2.13
C GLY A 124 -2.15 -11.32 -1.64
N GLY A 125 -1.14 -11.84 -2.29
CA GLY A 125 0.25 -11.46 -2.06
C GLY A 125 1.15 -11.95 -3.18
N THR A 126 2.34 -11.39 -3.25
CA THR A 126 3.38 -11.80 -4.20
C THR A 126 4.73 -11.89 -3.52
N VAL A 127 5.58 -12.76 -4.04
CA VAL A 127 6.99 -12.85 -3.65
C VAL A 127 7.80 -12.45 -4.86
N HIS A 128 8.75 -11.53 -4.66
CA HIS A 128 9.64 -11.02 -5.68
C HIS A 128 11.06 -10.98 -5.12
N ASP A 129 12.07 -10.96 -5.99
CA ASP A 129 13.48 -10.83 -5.58
C ASP A 129 13.77 -9.57 -4.74
N CYS A 130 12.85 -8.61 -4.74
CA CYS A 130 12.96 -7.33 -4.07
C CYS A 130 12.12 -7.26 -2.78
N GLY A 131 11.48 -8.36 -2.37
CA GLY A 131 10.64 -8.44 -1.17
C GLY A 131 9.32 -9.17 -1.38
N CYS A 132 8.50 -9.14 -0.34
CA CYS A 132 7.16 -9.72 -0.35
C CYS A 132 6.13 -8.59 -0.29
N ALA A 133 5.02 -8.76 -0.99
CA ALA A 133 3.89 -7.86 -0.92
C ALA A 133 2.64 -8.58 -0.46
N VAL A 134 1.84 -7.90 0.36
CA VAL A 134 0.50 -8.34 0.76
C VAL A 134 -0.50 -7.29 0.30
N SER A 135 -1.54 -7.74 -0.39
CA SER A 135 -2.70 -6.93 -0.78
C SER A 135 -3.86 -7.25 0.15
N ALA A 136 -4.51 -6.22 0.68
CA ALA A 136 -5.64 -6.37 1.58
C ALA A 136 -6.67 -5.26 1.34
N ARG A 137 -7.95 -5.60 1.40
CA ARG A 137 -9.04 -4.63 1.24
C ARG A 137 -9.63 -4.29 2.59
N ARG A 138 -9.86 -3.01 2.85
CA ARG A 138 -10.59 -2.56 4.02
C ARG A 138 -12.04 -3.03 3.89
N ARG A 139 -12.53 -3.70 4.93
CA ARG A 139 -13.93 -4.08 5.03
C ARG A 139 -14.62 -3.07 5.93
N GLU A 140 -15.74 -2.53 5.49
CA GLU A 140 -16.63 -1.81 6.39
C GLU A 140 -16.98 -2.72 7.57
N LEU A 141 -16.58 -2.32 8.77
CA LEU A 141 -17.31 -2.71 9.97
C LEU A 141 -18.68 -2.06 9.84
N LYS A 142 -19.62 -2.73 9.18
CA LYS A 142 -21.03 -2.34 9.26
C LYS A 142 -21.34 -2.20 10.75
N PRO A 143 -21.77 -1.04 11.26
CA PRO A 143 -22.43 -1.06 12.55
C PRO A 143 -23.59 -2.01 12.37
N VAL A 144 -23.66 -3.05 13.20
CA VAL A 144 -24.88 -3.85 13.34
C VAL A 144 -25.97 -2.84 13.69
N ARG A 145 -26.74 -2.40 12.70
CA ARG A 145 -28.00 -1.74 12.93
C ARG A 145 -28.86 -2.80 13.61
N LYS A 146 -28.89 -2.80 14.94
CA LYS A 146 -29.97 -3.45 15.68
C LYS A 146 -31.25 -2.82 15.13
N ALA A 147 -32.00 -3.59 14.35
CA ALA A 147 -33.39 -3.29 14.08
C ALA A 147 -34.09 -3.32 15.44
N ALA A 148 -34.68 -2.19 15.81
CA ALA A 148 -35.66 -2.08 16.89
C ALA A 148 -37.03 -1.91 16.24
#